data_AF-F2VS72-F1
#
_entry.id   AF-F2VS72-F1
#
_cell.length_a   1.000
_cell.length_b   1.000
_cell.length_c   1.000
_cell.angle_alpha   90.00
_cell.angle_beta   90.00
_cell.angle_gamma   90.00
#
_symmetry.space_group_name_H-M   'P 1'
#
loop_
_entity.id
_entity.type
_entity.pdbx_description
1 polymer ?
#
loop_
_entity_poly.entity_id
_entity_poly.type
_entity_poly.pdbx_seq_one_letter_code
_entity_poly.pdbx_strand_id
1 'polypeptide(L)'
;KAGDPQEAEALMRAFFPERDSKGELFVGSIKTVIGHTEGTAGLAGLMKACLALRNATIPPNLLFNKLNPDLEPFTSHLHVPTASQSWPRLPHGIPRRASINSFGFGGTNAHCILETYCPPSFSESAPAPETTIPTTCCIPAVFSAASDMSLKALLQATLEFLDKCAEVNISQLLYNLASKRSTLQRRLALSAASIDDLIEKIKSTLKPASPDDANIPSTSGLHGTASLLGV
;
A
#
# COMPACT_ATOMS: atom_id res chain seq x y z
N LYS A 1 -9.72 26.02 -16.97
CA LYS A 1 -9.82 27.49 -16.76
C LYS A 1 -11.01 27.87 -15.88
N ALA A 2 -12.26 27.57 -16.24
CA ALA A 2 -13.41 27.93 -15.38
C ALA A 2 -13.62 27.01 -14.15
N GLY A 3 -13.16 25.75 -14.20
CA GLY A 3 -13.39 24.78 -13.13
C GLY A 3 -12.61 25.06 -11.84
N ASP A 4 -11.30 25.28 -11.93
CA ASP A 4 -10.44 25.42 -10.75
C ASP A 4 -10.86 26.57 -9.80
N PRO A 5 -11.22 27.78 -10.30
CA PRO A 5 -11.70 28.85 -9.43
C PRO A 5 -13.02 28.50 -8.73
N GLN A 6 -13.93 27.79 -9.40
CA GLN A 6 -15.20 27.36 -8.81
C GLN A 6 -14.99 26.30 -7.72
N GLU A 7 -14.05 25.37 -7.93
CA GLU A 7 -13.69 24.40 -6.89
C GLU A 7 -13.01 25.08 -5.69
N ALA A 8 -12.11 26.05 -5.94
CA ALA A 8 -11.47 26.81 -4.88
C ALA A 8 -12.48 27.62 -4.06
N GLU A 9 -13.43 28.30 -4.73
CA GLU A 9 -14.50 29.01 -4.06
C GLU A 9 -15.40 28.08 -3.22
N ALA A 10 -15.74 26.90 -3.76
CA ALA A 10 -16.51 25.90 -3.02
C ALA A 10 -15.77 25.41 -1.77
N LEU A 11 -14.45 25.17 -1.86
CA LEU A 11 -13.61 24.81 -0.72
C LEU A 11 -13.58 25.92 0.33
N MET A 12 -13.43 27.18 -0.09
CA MET A 12 -13.45 28.32 0.83
C MET A 12 -14.78 28.41 1.58
N ARG A 13 -15.92 28.31 0.88
CA ARG A 13 -17.24 28.34 1.53
C ARG A 13 -17.46 27.18 2.50
N ALA A 14 -16.90 26.00 2.21
CA ALA A 14 -17.09 24.80 3.02
C ALA A 14 -16.21 24.78 4.27
N PHE A 15 -14.94 25.17 4.16
CA PHE A 15 -13.97 25.06 5.25
C PHE A 15 -13.67 26.37 5.96
N PHE A 16 -13.92 27.51 5.30
CA PHE A 16 -13.60 28.85 5.79
C PHE A 16 -14.80 29.81 5.56
N PRO A 17 -16.00 29.52 6.09
CA PRO A 17 -17.21 30.29 5.79
C PRO A 17 -17.17 31.72 6.33
N GLU A 18 -16.41 31.96 7.40
CA GLU A 18 -16.29 33.27 8.06
C GLU A 18 -14.97 33.96 7.70
N ARG A 19 -14.94 35.30 7.73
CA ARG A 19 -13.76 36.10 7.34
C ARG A 19 -12.54 35.88 8.24
N ASP A 20 -12.73 35.45 9.48
CA ASP A 20 -11.70 35.18 10.48
C ASP A 20 -11.42 33.68 10.67
N SER A 21 -11.98 32.83 9.80
CA SER A 21 -11.68 31.39 9.78
C SER A 21 -10.17 31.17 9.72
N LYS A 22 -9.64 30.37 10.65
CA LYS A 22 -8.21 30.05 10.71
C LYS A 22 -7.93 28.71 10.05
N GLY A 23 -6.70 28.55 9.58
CA GLY A 23 -6.19 27.28 9.08
C GLY A 23 -5.85 27.33 7.60
N GLU A 24 -5.28 26.23 7.15
CA GLU A 24 -4.70 26.08 5.82
C GLU A 24 -5.10 24.71 5.26
N LEU A 25 -5.34 24.64 3.96
CA LEU A 25 -5.58 23.41 3.22
C LEU A 25 -4.53 23.26 2.13
N PHE A 26 -3.92 22.08 2.09
CA PHE A 26 -3.09 21.69 0.96
C PHE A 26 -3.96 21.06 -0.11
N VAL A 27 -4.00 21.69 -1.29
CA VAL A 27 -4.85 21.29 -2.40
C VAL A 27 -3.99 20.75 -3.54
N GLY A 28 -4.29 19.53 -3.97
CA GLY A 28 -3.51 18.88 -5.01
C GLY A 28 -4.31 17.89 -5.84
N SER A 29 -3.82 17.60 -7.05
CA SER A 29 -4.49 16.71 -7.99
C SER A 29 -3.53 15.67 -8.56
N ILE A 30 -3.91 14.39 -8.46
CA ILE A 30 -3.16 13.28 -9.08
C ILE A 30 -3.13 13.39 -10.61
N LYS A 31 -4.08 14.13 -11.19
CA LYS A 31 -4.21 14.32 -12.64
C LYS A 31 -2.99 15.04 -13.24
N THR A 32 -2.25 15.78 -12.43
CA THR A 32 -0.97 16.40 -12.84
C THR A 32 0.14 15.39 -13.11
N VAL A 33 0.01 14.16 -12.59
CA VAL A 33 1.04 13.11 -12.70
C VAL A 33 0.67 12.08 -13.77
N ILE A 34 -0.58 11.63 -13.78
CA ILE A 34 -1.03 10.50 -14.62
C ILE A 34 -2.11 10.91 -15.65
N GLY A 35 -2.40 12.20 -15.76
CA GLY A 35 -3.49 12.69 -16.59
C GLY A 35 -4.88 12.42 -16.01
N HIS A 36 -5.91 12.73 -16.81
CA HIS A 36 -7.30 12.50 -16.41
C HIS A 36 -7.73 11.08 -16.78
N THR A 37 -7.78 10.19 -15.79
CA THR A 37 -8.13 8.76 -16.01
C THR A 37 -9.64 8.49 -16.01
N GLU A 38 -10.44 9.52 -16.33
CA GLU A 38 -11.89 9.48 -16.52
C GLU A 38 -12.63 8.69 -15.41
N GLY A 39 -13.27 7.56 -15.76
CA GLY A 39 -14.03 6.73 -14.83
C GLY A 39 -13.24 6.23 -13.61
N THR A 40 -11.90 6.28 -13.67
CA THR A 40 -11.02 5.89 -12.56
C THR A 40 -10.39 7.08 -11.82
N ALA A 41 -10.72 8.32 -12.21
CA ALA A 41 -10.11 9.53 -11.63
C ALA A 41 -10.36 9.64 -10.12
N GLY A 42 -11.55 9.24 -9.66
CA GLY A 42 -11.88 9.18 -8.22
C GLY A 42 -11.02 8.16 -7.48
N LEU A 43 -10.85 6.96 -8.04
CA LEU A 43 -10.02 5.90 -7.45
C LEU A 43 -8.55 6.30 -7.37
N ALA A 44 -8.01 6.93 -8.42
CA ALA A 44 -6.64 7.45 -8.40
C ALA A 44 -6.44 8.52 -7.31
N GLY A 45 -7.41 9.42 -7.14
CA GLY A 45 -7.42 10.41 -6.06
C GLY A 45 -7.46 9.76 -4.68
N LEU A 46 -8.30 8.73 -4.51
CA LEU A 46 -8.42 7.95 -3.29
C LEU A 46 -7.10 7.25 -2.94
N MET A 47 -6.45 6.60 -3.90
CA MET A 47 -5.15 5.94 -3.70
C MET A 47 -4.06 6.95 -3.31
N LYS A 48 -3.99 8.12 -3.97
CA LYS A 48 -3.08 9.21 -3.60
C LYS A 48 -3.30 9.62 -2.15
N ALA A 49 -4.55 9.83 -1.75
CA ALA A 49 -4.90 10.25 -0.39
C ALA A 49 -4.54 9.18 0.66
N CYS A 50 -4.86 7.90 0.40
CA CYS A 50 -4.48 6.79 1.28
C CYS A 50 -2.96 6.72 1.51
N LEU A 51 -2.17 6.83 0.44
CA LEU A 51 -0.70 6.80 0.55
C LEU A 51 -0.14 8.05 1.23
N ALA A 52 -0.71 9.23 0.96
CA ALA A 52 -0.32 10.47 1.63
C ALA A 52 -0.56 10.41 3.14
N LEU A 53 -1.71 9.90 3.56
CA LEU A 53 -2.06 9.69 4.97
C LEU A 53 -1.15 8.64 5.62
N ARG A 54 -1.00 7.47 4.98
CA ARG A 54 -0.16 6.36 5.48
C ARG A 54 1.29 6.78 5.69
N ASN A 55 1.85 7.52 4.73
CA ASN A 55 3.25 7.94 4.76
C ASN A 55 3.46 9.30 5.44
N ALA A 56 2.40 9.90 6.02
CA ALA A 56 2.42 11.24 6.61
C ALA A 56 3.16 12.27 5.73
N THR A 57 2.90 12.24 4.42
CA THR A 57 3.59 13.06 3.41
C THR A 57 2.58 13.65 2.44
N ILE A 58 2.71 14.94 2.15
CA ILE A 58 1.93 15.66 1.16
C ILE A 58 2.72 15.67 -0.16
N PRO A 59 2.26 14.93 -1.19
CA PRO A 59 2.97 14.84 -2.46
C PRO A 59 2.80 16.13 -3.29
N PRO A 60 3.77 16.43 -4.18
CA PRO A 60 3.71 17.61 -5.03
C PRO A 60 2.64 17.48 -6.12
N ASN A 61 2.17 18.62 -6.61
CA ASN A 61 1.55 18.75 -7.92
C ASN A 61 2.64 18.97 -8.97
N LEU A 62 2.68 18.11 -9.98
CA LEU A 62 3.64 18.25 -11.08
C LEU A 62 3.14 19.26 -12.11
N LEU A 63 4.07 19.74 -12.95
CA LEU A 63 3.77 20.68 -14.05
C LEU A 63 3.12 22.00 -13.60
N PHE A 64 3.30 22.36 -12.32
CA PHE A 64 2.79 23.60 -11.75
C PHE A 64 3.82 24.72 -11.91
N ASN A 65 3.71 25.49 -12.98
CA ASN A 65 4.67 26.56 -13.30
C ASN A 65 4.17 27.95 -12.88
N LYS A 66 2.89 28.24 -13.14
CA LYS A 66 2.26 29.53 -12.84
C LYS A 66 0.86 29.28 -12.30
N LEU A 67 0.54 29.91 -11.17
CA LEU A 67 -0.81 29.89 -10.60
C LEU A 67 -1.78 30.59 -11.56
N ASN A 68 -3.00 30.06 -11.68
CA ASN A 68 -4.08 30.77 -12.35
C ASN A 68 -4.38 32.07 -11.57
N PRO A 69 -4.34 33.27 -12.17
CA PRO A 69 -4.61 34.53 -11.47
C PRO A 69 -5.95 34.54 -10.73
N ASP A 70 -6.97 33.85 -11.26
CA ASP A 70 -8.28 33.70 -10.63
C ASP A 70 -8.24 32.93 -9.28
N LEU A 71 -7.11 32.28 -8.97
CA LEU A 71 -6.89 31.58 -7.71
C LEU A 71 -6.11 32.41 -6.68
N GLU A 72 -5.49 33.54 -7.08
CA GLU A 72 -4.74 34.41 -6.17
C GLU A 72 -5.54 34.81 -4.92
N PRO A 73 -6.85 35.14 -5.00
CA PRO A 73 -7.65 35.49 -3.82
C PRO A 73 -7.77 34.39 -2.76
N PHE A 74 -7.52 33.12 -3.12
CA PHE A 74 -7.69 31.98 -2.23
C PHE A 74 -6.38 31.50 -1.59
N THR A 75 -5.24 32.07 -1.99
CA THR A 75 -3.89 31.61 -1.58
C THR A 75 -3.55 31.83 -0.11
N SER A 76 -4.34 32.61 0.62
CA SER A 76 -4.20 32.79 2.08
C SER A 76 -4.59 31.53 2.87
N HIS A 77 -5.41 30.65 2.30
CA HIS A 77 -5.85 29.41 2.93
C HIS A 77 -5.58 28.16 2.09
N LEU A 78 -5.53 28.28 0.75
CA LEU A 78 -5.34 27.16 -0.16
C LEU A 78 -3.92 27.15 -0.71
N HIS A 79 -3.16 26.12 -0.37
CA HIS A 79 -1.76 25.98 -0.78
C HIS A 79 -1.60 24.80 -1.74
N VAL A 80 -0.99 25.06 -2.91
CA VAL A 80 -0.69 24.02 -3.89
C VAL A 80 0.78 23.58 -3.71
N PRO A 81 1.04 22.39 -3.15
CA PRO A 81 2.40 21.93 -2.90
C PRO A 81 3.13 21.65 -4.23
N THR A 82 4.32 22.21 -4.41
CA THR A 82 5.19 21.98 -5.60
C THR A 82 6.36 21.06 -5.31
N ALA A 83 6.61 20.76 -4.03
CA ALA A 83 7.58 19.78 -3.57
C ALA A 83 6.93 18.81 -2.57
N SER A 84 7.51 17.63 -2.43
CA SER A 84 7.11 16.69 -1.39
C SER A 84 7.44 17.28 -0.02
N GLN A 85 6.47 17.28 0.89
CA GLN A 85 6.65 17.83 2.23
C GLN A 85 6.00 16.94 3.28
N SER A 86 6.55 16.92 4.49
CA SER A 86 5.95 16.18 5.60
C SER A 86 4.57 16.76 5.93
N TRP A 87 3.63 15.89 6.28
CA TRP A 87 2.34 16.30 6.80
C TRP A 87 2.53 17.05 8.12
N PRO A 88 1.95 18.25 8.31
CA PRO A 88 2.12 19.02 9.54
C PRO A 88 1.82 18.20 10.79
N ARG A 89 2.59 18.43 11.87
CA ARG A 89 2.32 17.80 13.16
C ARG A 89 0.99 18.32 13.69
N LEU A 90 0.08 17.40 13.98
CA LEU A 90 -1.23 17.71 14.57
C LEU A 90 -1.16 17.54 16.10
N PRO A 91 -2.05 18.22 16.84
CA PRO A 91 -2.19 17.98 18.28
C PRO A 91 -2.44 16.50 18.59
N HIS A 92 -2.04 16.07 19.79
CA HIS A 92 -2.22 14.68 20.22
C HIS A 92 -3.69 14.24 20.12
N GLY A 93 -3.92 13.04 19.58
CA GLY A 93 -5.26 12.49 19.39
C GLY A 93 -6.03 13.02 18.18
N ILE A 94 -5.46 13.97 17.42
CA ILE A 94 -6.09 14.48 16.19
C ILE A 94 -5.57 13.69 14.98
N PRO A 95 -6.44 12.98 14.25
CA PRO A 95 -6.02 12.21 13.10
C PRO A 95 -5.85 13.11 11.86
N ARG A 96 -4.96 12.70 10.95
CA ARG A 96 -4.85 13.36 9.64
C ARG A 96 -6.05 12.99 8.80
N ARG A 97 -6.62 13.97 8.10
CA ARG A 97 -7.75 13.80 7.19
C ARG A 97 -7.42 14.30 5.79
N ALA A 98 -7.94 13.61 4.78
CA ALA A 98 -7.86 14.03 3.39
C ALA A 98 -9.25 13.97 2.76
N SER A 99 -9.63 15.03 2.05
CA SER A 99 -10.85 15.07 1.25
C SER A 99 -10.53 14.78 -0.21
N ILE A 100 -11.39 14.00 -0.87
CA ILE A 100 -11.28 13.66 -2.29
C ILE A 100 -12.55 14.11 -2.99
N ASN A 101 -12.39 14.95 -4.01
CA ASN A 101 -13.45 15.40 -4.90
C ASN A 101 -13.37 14.69 -6.25
N SER A 102 -14.52 14.30 -6.80
CA SER A 102 -14.64 13.82 -8.17
C SER A 102 -15.93 14.35 -8.81
N PHE A 103 -15.78 15.12 -9.89
CA PHE A 103 -16.88 15.76 -10.60
C PHE A 103 -17.00 15.16 -12.00
N GLY A 104 -18.15 14.55 -12.30
CA GLY A 104 -18.46 14.01 -13.61
C GLY A 104 -18.97 15.10 -14.55
N PHE A 105 -18.60 15.04 -15.83
CA PHE A 105 -19.07 16.00 -16.84
C PHE A 105 -20.61 16.08 -16.95
N GLY A 106 -21.31 14.97 -16.67
CA GLY A 106 -22.78 14.93 -16.61
C GLY A 106 -23.41 15.59 -15.39
N GLY A 107 -22.63 16.22 -14.50
CA GLY A 107 -23.12 16.92 -13.31
C GLY A 107 -23.21 16.06 -12.04
N THR A 108 -22.96 14.75 -12.13
CA THR A 108 -22.89 13.87 -10.95
C THR A 108 -21.57 14.08 -10.21
N ASN A 109 -21.66 14.45 -8.93
CA ASN A 109 -20.52 14.76 -8.08
C ASN A 109 -20.42 13.77 -6.93
N ALA A 110 -19.19 13.41 -6.55
CA ALA A 110 -18.92 12.58 -5.39
C ALA A 110 -17.81 13.20 -4.53
N HIS A 111 -17.96 13.05 -3.22
CA HIS A 111 -16.99 13.51 -2.22
C HIS A 111 -16.80 12.44 -1.15
N CYS A 112 -15.57 12.23 -0.71
CA CYS A 112 -15.30 11.41 0.46
C CYS A 112 -14.18 12.01 1.31
N ILE A 113 -14.21 11.69 2.60
CA ILE A 113 -13.19 12.07 3.58
C ILE A 113 -12.56 10.80 4.11
N LEU A 114 -11.23 10.74 4.05
CA LEU A 114 -10.42 9.71 4.66
C LEU A 114 -9.79 10.23 5.93
N GLU A 115 -9.68 9.35 6.92
CA GLU A 115 -9.02 9.62 8.19
C GLU A 115 -7.94 8.57 8.43
N THR A 116 -6.81 8.97 9.03
CA THR A 116 -5.76 8.01 9.42
C THR A 116 -6.28 7.09 10.51
N TYR A 117 -6.14 5.79 10.30
CA TYR A 117 -6.41 4.81 11.33
C TYR A 117 -5.31 4.84 12.39
N CYS A 118 -5.66 5.21 13.62
CA CYS A 118 -4.81 5.07 14.79
C CYS A 118 -5.21 3.76 15.49
N PRO A 119 -4.41 2.68 15.37
CA PRO A 119 -4.71 1.47 16.12
C PRO A 119 -4.73 1.81 17.61
N PRO A 120 -5.67 1.25 18.39
CA PRO A 120 -5.60 1.37 19.84
C PRO A 120 -4.22 0.87 20.28
N SER A 121 -3.50 1.69 21.05
CA SER A 121 -2.28 1.25 21.71
C SER A 121 -2.69 0.14 22.67
N PHE A 122 -2.56 -1.12 22.24
CA PHE A 122 -2.54 -2.22 23.19
C PHE A 122 -1.39 -1.90 24.13
N SER A 123 -1.73 -1.57 25.39
CA SER A 123 -0.72 -1.29 26.39
C SER A 123 0.23 -2.50 26.43
N GLU A 124 1.53 -2.27 26.26
CA GLU A 124 2.58 -3.28 26.48
C GLU A 124 2.55 -3.90 27.90
N SER A 125 1.65 -3.43 28.77
CA SER A 125 1.35 -3.99 30.09
C SER A 125 0.37 -5.17 30.09
N ALA A 126 -0.17 -5.62 28.95
CA ALA A 126 -0.57 -7.01 28.86
C ALA A 126 0.72 -7.82 28.74
N PRO A 127 1.03 -8.79 29.63
CA PRO A 127 2.13 -9.71 29.35
C PRO A 127 1.89 -10.22 27.94
N ALA A 128 2.85 -9.99 27.05
CA ALA A 128 2.83 -10.65 25.76
C ALA A 128 2.49 -12.11 26.07
N PRO A 129 1.45 -12.72 25.47
CA PRO A 129 1.38 -14.17 25.56
C PRO A 129 2.77 -14.62 25.19
N GLU A 130 3.40 -15.45 26.04
CA GLU A 130 4.68 -16.06 25.75
C GLU A 130 4.46 -16.96 24.52
N THR A 131 4.32 -16.35 23.36
CA THR A 131 4.63 -16.92 22.08
C THR A 131 6.14 -16.84 21.95
N THR A 132 6.84 -17.41 22.93
CA THR A 132 7.93 -18.32 22.60
C THR A 132 7.30 -19.43 21.78
N ILE A 133 7.03 -19.12 20.51
CA ILE A 133 7.11 -20.13 19.47
C ILE A 133 8.50 -20.72 19.71
N PRO A 134 8.62 -22.03 20.01
CA PRO A 134 9.93 -22.64 20.14
C PRO A 134 10.77 -22.18 18.95
N THR A 135 12.01 -21.75 19.17
CA THR A 135 12.94 -21.33 18.10
C THR A 135 13.16 -22.40 17.03
N THR A 136 12.59 -23.60 17.26
CA THR A 136 12.54 -24.79 16.41
C THR A 136 11.21 -25.01 15.66
N CYS A 137 10.19 -24.17 15.81
CA CYS A 137 8.93 -24.36 15.07
C CYS A 137 9.03 -23.72 13.68
N CYS A 138 9.49 -24.52 12.71
CA CYS A 138 9.41 -24.16 11.30
C CYS A 138 7.96 -24.20 10.83
N ILE A 139 7.32 -23.03 10.72
CA ILE A 139 6.00 -22.92 10.10
C ILE A 139 6.19 -22.91 8.57
N PRO A 140 5.45 -23.73 7.81
CA PRO A 140 5.64 -23.80 6.36
C PRO A 140 5.18 -22.50 5.68
N ALA A 141 6.08 -21.89 4.91
CA ALA A 141 5.75 -20.87 3.92
C ALA A 141 5.08 -21.54 2.72
N VAL A 142 3.76 -21.38 2.61
CA VAL A 142 2.96 -21.99 1.55
C VAL A 142 2.69 -20.99 0.43
N PHE A 143 3.02 -21.38 -0.79
CA PHE A 143 2.76 -20.62 -2.00
C PHE A 143 1.86 -21.44 -2.91
N SER A 144 0.90 -20.78 -3.56
CA SER A 144 0.16 -21.44 -4.63
C SER A 144 -0.17 -20.50 -5.78
N ALA A 145 -0.21 -21.06 -6.98
CA ALA A 145 -0.47 -20.32 -8.21
C ALA A 145 -1.19 -21.19 -9.25
N ALA A 146 -1.74 -20.55 -10.29
CA ALA A 146 -2.45 -21.24 -11.37
C ALA A 146 -1.51 -21.95 -12.36
N SER A 147 -0.23 -21.56 -12.43
CA SER A 147 0.77 -22.12 -13.34
C SER A 147 2.18 -22.04 -12.73
N ASP A 148 3.15 -22.75 -13.32
CA ASP A 148 4.56 -22.66 -12.89
C ASP A 148 5.15 -21.26 -13.10
N MET A 149 4.79 -20.59 -14.20
CA MET A 149 5.23 -19.22 -14.46
C MET A 149 4.71 -18.26 -13.40
N SER A 150 3.42 -18.38 -13.05
CA SER A 150 2.81 -17.57 -12.00
C SER A 150 3.40 -17.88 -10.61
N LEU A 151 3.78 -19.14 -10.35
CA LEU A 151 4.46 -19.51 -9.11
C LEU A 151 5.84 -18.85 -9.03
N LYS A 152 6.62 -18.91 -10.11
CA LYS A 152 7.93 -18.23 -10.19
C LYS A 152 7.81 -16.72 -10.01
N ALA A 153 6.83 -16.09 -10.67
CA ALA A 153 6.56 -14.67 -10.53
C ALA A 153 6.16 -14.30 -9.09
N LEU A 154 5.34 -15.13 -8.42
CA LEU A 154 4.96 -14.92 -7.02
C LEU A 154 6.18 -15.00 -6.08
N LEU A 155 7.08 -15.96 -6.31
CA LEU A 155 8.31 -16.10 -5.55
C LEU A 155 9.25 -14.90 -5.76
N GLN A 156 9.40 -14.43 -6.99
CA GLN A 156 10.19 -13.23 -7.30
C GLN A 156 9.59 -11.98 -6.64
N ALA A 157 8.28 -11.77 -6.75
CA ALA A 157 7.58 -10.67 -6.09
C ALA A 157 7.71 -10.72 -4.57
N THR A 158 7.77 -11.93 -3.99
CA THR A 158 8.01 -12.12 -2.55
C THR A 158 9.43 -11.69 -2.17
N LEU A 159 10.44 -12.05 -2.98
CA LEU A 159 11.82 -11.58 -2.76
C LEU A 159 11.92 -10.05 -2.86
N GLU A 160 11.30 -9.44 -3.87
CA GLU A 160 11.27 -7.99 -4.02
C GLU A 160 10.57 -7.29 -2.85
N PHE A 161 9.51 -7.89 -2.31
CA PHE A 161 8.81 -7.39 -1.14
C PHE A 161 9.70 -7.44 0.11
N LEU A 162 10.38 -8.57 0.35
CA LEU A 162 11.26 -8.75 1.49
C LEU A 162 12.49 -7.84 1.43
N ASP A 163 13.00 -7.55 0.23
CA ASP A 163 14.12 -6.62 0.02
C ASP A 163 13.74 -5.16 0.33
N LYS A 164 12.51 -4.75 0.00
CA LYS A 164 12.02 -3.37 0.23
C LYS A 164 11.55 -3.11 1.65
N CYS A 165 11.18 -4.14 2.40
CA CYS A 165 10.62 -4.03 3.75
C CYS A 165 11.62 -4.50 4.80
N ALA A 166 12.29 -3.56 5.47
CA ALA A 166 13.32 -3.85 6.47
C ALA A 166 12.77 -4.58 7.73
N GLU A 167 11.49 -4.37 8.07
CA GLU A 167 10.86 -4.98 9.25
C GLU A 167 9.66 -5.82 8.84
N VAL A 168 9.88 -7.11 8.62
CA VAL A 168 8.81 -8.08 8.32
C VAL A 168 8.70 -9.09 9.46
N ASN A 169 7.53 -9.15 10.09
CA ASN A 169 7.23 -10.21 11.04
C ASN A 169 6.96 -11.52 10.27
N ILE A 170 7.86 -12.50 10.40
CA ILE A 170 7.75 -13.78 9.69
C ILE A 170 6.44 -14.51 10.02
N SER A 171 6.02 -14.56 11.28
CA SER A 171 4.79 -15.25 11.68
C SER A 171 3.55 -14.65 11.01
N GLN A 172 3.48 -13.32 10.92
CA GLN A 172 2.39 -12.64 10.23
C GLN A 172 2.43 -12.86 8.72
N LEU A 173 3.62 -12.86 8.12
CA LEU A 173 3.80 -13.19 6.70
C LEU A 173 3.31 -14.61 6.40
N LEU A 174 3.77 -15.60 7.14
CA LEU A 174 3.41 -17.01 6.96
C LEU A 174 1.91 -17.24 7.21
N TYR A 175 1.34 -16.60 8.24
CA TYR A 175 -0.09 -16.63 8.48
C TYR A 175 -0.89 -16.07 7.30
N ASN A 176 -0.46 -14.95 6.71
CA ASN A 176 -1.12 -14.37 5.55
C ASN A 176 -1.00 -15.26 4.31
N LEU A 177 0.18 -15.87 4.07
CA LEU A 177 0.38 -16.82 2.99
C LEU A 177 -0.52 -18.05 3.12
N ALA A 178 -0.68 -18.57 4.34
CA ALA A 178 -1.48 -19.76 4.61
C ALA A 178 -2.99 -19.51 4.64
N SER A 179 -3.44 -18.38 5.20
CA SER A 179 -4.86 -18.16 5.52
C SER A 179 -5.56 -17.08 4.68
N LYS A 180 -4.81 -16.19 4.02
CA LYS A 180 -5.35 -15.03 3.27
C LYS A 180 -5.07 -15.12 1.77
N ARG A 181 -4.74 -16.30 1.27
CA ARG A 181 -4.52 -16.58 -0.15
C ARG A 181 -5.39 -17.75 -0.59
N SER A 182 -5.90 -17.67 -1.81
CA SER A 182 -6.58 -18.80 -2.43
C SER A 182 -5.61 -19.96 -2.63
N THR A 183 -6.08 -21.19 -2.46
CA THR A 183 -5.30 -22.40 -2.71
C THR A 183 -5.47 -22.86 -4.15
N LEU A 184 -4.42 -22.77 -4.96
CA LEU A 184 -4.42 -23.11 -6.38
C LEU A 184 -3.67 -24.42 -6.66
N GLN A 185 -3.59 -24.82 -7.94
CA GLN A 185 -3.11 -26.15 -8.34
C GLN A 185 -1.60 -26.33 -8.21
N ARG A 186 -0.80 -25.33 -8.57
CA ARG A 186 0.66 -25.37 -8.34
C ARG A 186 0.93 -24.91 -6.94
N ARG A 187 1.58 -25.75 -6.14
CA ARG A 187 1.81 -25.54 -4.71
C ARG A 187 3.28 -25.78 -4.39
N LEU A 188 3.81 -24.93 -3.53
CA LEU A 188 5.15 -25.06 -2.97
C LEU A 188 5.05 -24.76 -1.48
N ALA A 189 5.64 -25.62 -0.66
CA ALA A 189 5.81 -25.37 0.77
C ALA A 189 7.30 -25.33 1.08
N LEU A 190 7.75 -24.26 1.72
CA LEU A 190 9.12 -24.12 2.19
C LEU A 190 9.09 -24.01 3.72
N SER A 191 9.81 -24.90 4.39
CA SER A 191 10.07 -24.76 5.83
C SER A 191 11.04 -23.59 6.01
N ALA A 192 10.74 -22.60 6.85
CA ALA A 192 11.65 -21.49 7.11
C ALA A 192 11.71 -21.16 8.61
N ALA A 193 12.92 -21.06 9.14
CA ALA A 193 13.17 -20.66 10.53
C ALA A 193 13.34 -19.15 10.70
N SER A 194 13.72 -18.44 9.63
CA SER A 194 13.90 -16.99 9.60
C SER A 194 13.58 -16.41 8.22
N ILE A 195 13.51 -15.08 8.12
CA ILE A 195 13.31 -14.38 6.84
C ILE A 195 14.49 -14.66 5.90
N ASP A 196 15.72 -14.66 6.41
CA ASP A 196 16.91 -14.93 5.60
C ASP A 196 16.90 -16.36 5.06
N ASP A 197 16.56 -17.35 5.89
CA ASP A 197 16.41 -18.75 5.47
C ASP A 197 15.30 -18.90 4.41
N LEU A 198 14.17 -18.19 4.57
CA LEU A 198 13.13 -18.15 3.55
C LEU A 198 13.63 -17.55 2.22
N ILE A 199 14.38 -16.45 2.28
CA ILE A 199 14.96 -15.79 1.11
C ILE A 199 15.91 -16.75 0.37
N GLU A 200 16.80 -17.43 1.09
CA GLU A 200 17.73 -18.40 0.50
C GLU A 200 17.00 -19.57 -0.15
N LYS A 201 15.99 -20.13 0.51
CA LYS A 201 15.17 -21.23 -0.03
C LYS A 201 14.37 -20.81 -1.26
N ILE A 202 13.82 -19.59 -1.28
CA ILE A 202 13.16 -19.07 -2.48
C ILE A 202 14.16 -18.89 -3.62
N LYS A 203 15.35 -18.30 -3.35
CA LYS A 203 16.41 -18.14 -4.36
C LYS A 203 16.89 -19.49 -4.91
N SER A 204 17.07 -20.49 -4.05
CA SER A 204 17.39 -21.87 -4.43
C SER A 204 16.34 -22.46 -5.37
N THR A 205 15.06 -22.30 -5.02
CA THR A 205 13.93 -22.82 -5.83
C THR A 205 13.81 -22.16 -7.20
N LEU A 206 14.25 -20.90 -7.33
CA LEU A 206 14.22 -20.16 -8.59
C LEU A 206 15.38 -20.49 -9.52
N LYS A 207 16.46 -21.12 -9.04
CA LYS A 207 17.57 -21.56 -9.89
C LYS A 207 17.06 -22.64 -10.86
N PRO A 208 17.46 -22.60 -12.15
CA PRO A 208 17.18 -23.71 -13.05
C PRO A 208 17.81 -24.98 -12.49
N ALA A 209 17.07 -26.10 -12.52
CA ALA A 209 17.61 -27.39 -12.14
C ALA A 209 18.87 -27.67 -12.97
N SER A 210 19.96 -28.08 -12.31
CA SER A 210 21.13 -28.53 -13.05
C SER A 210 20.74 -29.81 -13.81
N PRO A 211 21.33 -30.09 -14.99
CA PRO A 211 21.10 -31.35 -15.70
C PRO A 211 21.51 -32.60 -14.88
N ASP A 212 22.24 -32.45 -13.77
CA ASP A 212 22.63 -33.53 -12.86
C ASP A 212 21.63 -33.77 -11.71
N ASP A 213 20.62 -32.91 -11.53
CA ASP A 213 19.57 -33.07 -10.50
C ASP A 213 18.45 -34.03 -10.91
N ALA A 214 18.70 -34.91 -11.88
CA ALA A 214 17.74 -35.95 -12.32
C ALA A 214 17.34 -36.95 -11.21
N ASN A 215 17.95 -36.87 -10.02
CA ASN A 215 17.60 -37.66 -8.84
C ASN A 215 16.87 -36.87 -7.73
N ILE A 216 16.52 -35.60 -7.95
CA ILE A 216 15.54 -34.89 -7.12
C ILE A 216 14.16 -35.15 -7.75
N PRO A 217 13.11 -35.55 -6.99
CA PRO A 217 11.82 -35.86 -7.59
C PRO A 217 11.32 -34.63 -8.36
N SER A 218 11.34 -34.75 -9.69
CA SER A 218 10.92 -33.69 -10.58
C SER A 218 9.43 -33.45 -10.37
N THR A 219 9.06 -32.19 -10.13
CA THR A 219 7.67 -31.74 -10.02
C THR A 219 6.91 -31.80 -11.35
N SER A 220 7.49 -32.42 -12.39
CA SER A 220 6.86 -32.66 -13.69
C SER A 220 5.88 -33.85 -13.69
N GLY A 221 5.71 -34.57 -12.56
CA GLY A 221 4.85 -35.77 -12.50
C GLY A 221 3.73 -35.79 -11.45
N LEU A 222 3.55 -34.77 -10.62
CA LEU A 222 2.59 -34.84 -9.50
C LEU A 222 1.19 -34.36 -9.90
N HIS A 223 0.38 -35.30 -10.42
CA HIS A 223 -1.07 -35.25 -10.21
C HIS A 223 -1.34 -35.36 -8.71
N GLY A 224 -1.59 -34.22 -8.07
CA GLY A 224 -2.09 -34.16 -6.69
C GLY A 224 -1.07 -34.53 -5.61
N THR A 225 -1.10 -33.76 -4.52
CA THR A 225 -0.37 -33.99 -3.25
C THR A 225 1.16 -33.86 -3.31
N ALA A 226 1.66 -32.63 -3.16
CA ALA A 226 3.01 -32.43 -2.66
C ALA A 226 2.98 -32.56 -1.12
N SER A 227 3.34 -33.75 -0.64
CA SER A 227 3.79 -33.97 0.74
C SER A 227 5.30 -33.99 0.74
N LEU A 228 5.92 -33.15 1.56
CA LEU A 228 7.26 -33.39 2.09
C LEU A 228 7.21 -33.08 3.59
N LEU A 229 6.71 -34.08 4.32
CA LEU A 229 7.09 -34.33 5.70
C LEU A 229 8.50 -34.90 5.66
N GLY A 230 9.46 -34.14 6.17
CA GLY A 230 10.83 -34.57 6.41
C GLY A 230 11.28 -33.95 7.72
N VAL A 231 11.69 -34.83 8.64
CA VAL A 231 12.00 -34.63 10.06
C VAL A 231 12.95 -33.46 10.32
#